data_AF-A0A9E4JG15-F1
#
_entry.id   AF-A0A9E4JG15-F1
#
_cell.length_a   1.000
_cell.length_b   1.000
_cell.length_c   1.000
_cell.angle_alpha   90.00
_cell.angle_beta   90.00
_cell.angle_gamma   90.00
#
_symmetry.space_group_name_H-M   'P 1'
#
loop_
_entity.id
_entity.type
_entity.pdbx_description
1 polymer ?
#
loop_
_entity_poly.entity_id
_entity_poly.type
_entity_poly.pdbx_seq_one_letter_code
_entity_poly.pdbx_strand_id
1 'polypeptide(L)' 'MPYTTEEGGRLNNFAVEPKVYTAEPPNKNQVRNYIILGSLGAALVVGLIVVAVGVSG' A
#
# COMPACT_ATOMS: atom_id res chain seq x y z
N MET A 1 24.10 -2.99 17.96
CA MET A 1 23.64 -2.70 16.59
C MET A 1 24.78 -3.11 15.65
N PRO A 2 24.53 -3.70 14.47
CA PRO A 2 25.63 -4.13 13.61
C PRO A 2 26.30 -2.90 13.00
N TYR A 3 27.33 -2.40 13.68
CA TYR A 3 28.18 -1.33 13.15
C TYR A 3 29.15 -1.97 12.18
N THR A 4 29.32 -1.39 11.00
CA THR A 4 30.43 -1.76 10.10
C THR A 4 31.65 -0.93 10.50
N THR A 5 32.80 -1.58 10.62
CA THR A 5 34.08 -0.88 10.69
C THR A 5 34.40 -0.40 9.28
N GLU A 6 34.52 0.91 9.07
CA GLU A 6 35.14 1.42 7.84
C GLU A 6 36.59 0.91 7.76
N GLU A 7 37.14 0.79 6.55
CA GLU A 7 38.49 0.27 6.29
C GLU A 7 39.59 1.06 7.03
N GLY A 8 39.28 2.29 7.49
CA GLY A 8 40.13 3.13 8.35
C GLY A 8 39.85 3.06 9.86
N GLY A 9 39.09 2.07 10.35
CA GLY A 9 38.85 1.83 11.79
C GLY A 9 37.88 2.79 12.47
N ARG A 10 37.19 3.65 11.71
CA ARG A 10 36.17 4.57 12.25
C ARG A 10 34.82 3.86 12.35
N LEU A 11 34.09 4.16 13.43
CA LEU A 11 32.72 3.70 13.62
C LEU A 11 31.84 4.35 12.54
N ASN A 12 31.28 3.53 11.67
CA ASN A 12 30.32 3.98 10.69
C ASN A 12 28.94 4.16 11.34
N ASN A 13 28.39 5.37 11.30
CA ASN A 13 27.04 5.69 11.77
C ASN A 13 26.02 5.79 10.63
N PHE A 14 26.34 5.29 9.43
CA PHE A 14 25.38 5.13 8.35
C PHE A 14 24.40 4.00 8.68
N ALA A 15 23.12 4.23 8.34
CA ALA A 15 22.11 3.20 8.46
C ALA A 15 22.47 2.00 7.58
N VAL A 16 22.31 0.79 8.11
CA VAL A 16 22.43 -0.45 7.32
C VAL A 16 21.39 -0.40 6.22
N GLU A 17 21.83 -0.51 4.97
CA GLU A 17 20.91 -0.54 3.84
C GLU A 17 19.94 -1.71 4.01
N PRO A 18 18.62 -1.45 4.08
CA PRO A 18 17.66 -2.51 4.23
C PRO A 18 17.71 -3.40 2.99
N LYS A 19 17.52 -4.71 3.18
CA LYS A 19 17.36 -5.62 2.06
C LYS A 19 16.14 -5.17 1.24
N VAL A 20 16.40 -4.57 0.08
CA VAL A 20 15.37 -4.11 -0.84
C VAL A 20 14.62 -5.33 -1.38
N TYR A 21 13.29 -5.34 -1.28
CA TYR A 21 12.45 -6.38 -1.88
C TYR A 21 11.67 -5.78 -3.05
N THR A 22 11.51 -6.57 -4.11
CA THR A 22 10.69 -6.20 -5.25
C THR A 22 9.22 -6.41 -4.93
N ALA A 23 8.35 -5.55 -5.44
CA ALA A 23 6.91 -5.80 -5.39
C ALA A 23 6.59 -7.04 -6.23
N GLU A 24 5.85 -7.99 -5.64
CA GLU A 24 5.31 -9.14 -6.37
C GLU A 24 3.99 -8.74 -7.06
N PRO A 25 3.72 -9.27 -8.26
CA PRO A 25 2.41 -9.08 -8.88
C PRO A 25 1.31 -9.71 -8.01
N PRO A 26 0.09 -9.16 -8.03
CA PRO A 26 -0.98 -9.68 -7.22
C PRO A 26 -1.34 -11.12 -7.61
N ASN A 27 -1.53 -11.97 -6.61
CA ASN A 27 -2.03 -13.33 -6.82
C ASN A 27 -3.54 -13.33 -7.15
N LYS A 28 -4.07 -14.49 -7.57
CA LYS A 28 -5.48 -14.63 -7.99
C LYS A 28 -6.49 -14.18 -6.91
N ASN A 29 -6.18 -14.40 -5.63
CA ASN A 29 -7.05 -13.97 -4.53
C ASN A 29 -7.02 -12.45 -4.35
N GLN A 30 -5.84 -11.82 -4.47
CA GLN A 30 -5.70 -10.36 -4.42
C GLN A 30 -6.46 -9.70 -5.58
N VAL A 31 -6.32 -10.22 -6.80
CA VAL A 31 -7.08 -9.72 -7.97
C VAL A 31 -8.59 -9.81 -7.74
N ARG A 32 -9.08 -10.96 -7.24
CA ARG A 32 -10.50 -11.13 -6.91
C ARG A 32 -10.95 -10.12 -5.85
N ASN A 33 -10.17 -9.93 -4.79
CA ASN A 33 -10.50 -9.00 -3.72
C ASN A 33 -10.50 -7.55 -4.21
N TYR A 34 -9.61 -7.16 -5.11
CA TYR A 34 -9.62 -5.83 -5.71
C TYR A 34 -10.89 -5.57 -6.52
N ILE A 35 -11.34 -6.56 -7.30
CA ILE A 35 -12.59 -6.45 -8.05
C ILE A 35 -13.78 -6.30 -7.09
N ILE A 36 -13.82 -7.07 -6.01
CA ILE A 36 -14.89 -6.97 -5.00
C ILE A 36 -14.87 -5.62 -4.30
N LEU A 37 -13.70 -5.16 -3.83
CA LEU A 37 -13.58 -3.88 -3.13
C LEU A 37 -13.89 -2.71 -4.05
N GLY A 38 -13.43 -2.75 -5.30
CA GLY A 38 -13.73 -1.74 -6.31
C GLY A 38 -15.22 -1.66 -6.63
N SER A 39 -15.89 -2.81 -6.80
CA SER A 39 -17.33 -2.83 -7.08
C SER A 39 -18.17 -2.37 -5.90
N LEU A 40 -17.84 -2.80 -4.68
CA LEU A 40 -18.51 -2.33 -3.46
C LEU A 40 -18.32 -0.83 -3.25
N GLY A 41 -17.10 -0.32 -3.47
CA GLY A 41 -16.82 1.12 -3.39
C GLY A 41 -17.61 1.93 -4.42
N ALA A 42 -17.64 1.47 -5.67
CA ALA A 42 -18.42 2.12 -6.73
C ALA A 42 -19.93 2.11 -6.41
N ALA A 43 -20.46 0.97 -5.96
CA ALA A 43 -21.86 0.84 -5.56
C ALA A 43 -22.21 1.79 -4.40
N LEU A 44 -21.31 1.92 -3.41
CA LEU A 44 -21.49 2.85 -2.31
C LEU A 44 -21.55 4.30 -2.81
N VAL A 45 -20.60 4.72 -3.65
CA VAL A 45 -20.57 6.09 -4.21
C VAL A 45 -21.84 6.40 -5.00
N VAL A 46 -22.27 5.48 -5.88
CA VAL A 46 -23.51 5.62 -6.64
C VAL A 46 -24.72 5.72 -5.70
N GLY A 47 -24.79 4.85 -4.69
CA GLY A 47 -25.86 4.87 -3.69
C GLY A 47 -25.93 6.20 -2.94
N LEU A 48 -24.79 6.76 -2.54
CA LEU A 48 -24.73 8.06 -1.87
C LEU A 48 -25.20 9.20 -2.79
N ILE A 49 -24.83 9.17 -4.08
CA ILE A 49 -25.30 10.16 -5.06
C ILE A 49 -26.82 10.08 -5.20
N VAL A 50 -27.38 8.87 -5.31
CA VAL A 50 -28.84 8.66 -5.42
C VAL A 50 -29.55 9.22 -4.19
N VAL A 51 -29.06 8.94 -2.99
CA VAL A 51 -29.62 9.47 -1.75
C VAL A 51 -29.55 11.00 -1.73
N ALA A 52 -28.38 11.57 -2.04
CA ALA A 52 -28.17 13.02 -2.04
C ALA A 52 -29.12 13.74 -3.00
N VAL A 53 -29.26 13.25 -4.23
CA VAL A 53 -30.20 13.80 -5.22
C VAL A 53 -31.65 13.62 -4.77
N GLY A 54 -31.99 12.46 -4.20
CA GLY A 54 -33.36 12.16 -3.77
C GLY A 54 -33.87 13.04 -2.63
N VAL A 55 -32.98 13.58 -1.78
CA VAL A 55 -33.35 14.42 -0.62
C VAL A 55 -33.11 15.91 -0.81
N SER A 56 -32.61 16.34 -1.97
CA SER A 56 -32.29 17.75 -2.25
C SER A 56 -33.40 18.53 -2.96
N GLY A 57 -34.60 17.94 -3.06
CA GLY A 57 -35.84 18.57 -3.53
C GLY A 57 -36.71 19.09 -2.39
#